data_AF-A0A553JY00-F1
#
_entry.id   AF-A0A553JY00-F1
#
_cell.length_a   1.000
_cell.length_b   1.000
_cell.length_c   1.000
_cell.angle_alpha   90.00
_cell.angle_beta   90.00
_cell.angle_gamma   90.00
#
_symmetry.space_group_name_H-M   'P 1'
#
loop_
_entity.id
_entity.type
_entity.pdbx_description
1 polymer ?
#
loop_
_entity_poly.entity_id
_entity_poly.type
_entity_poly.pdbx_seq_one_letter_code
_entity_poly.pdbx_strand_id
1 'polypeptide(L)'
;MSRTESPRRTVSEEPILTKPVVAVVGRPNVGKSSLVNRILGRREAVVQDVPGVTRDRVSYDANWNGREFVLVDTGGWMSDAQGMSQQIAEQAELAISLADAVLFVVDATVGTLDEDEAVVRVLRRSKKPVVLAANKVDDQRHEAMAATMWNLGLGEPHPVSAMHGRGSGDLLDAILGALPEAPEEKFVEESGPRRVAIVGKPNVGKSSLLNKLAAEQRVVVSDVSGTTVDPVDEIVEVGGQVYRLIDTAGIRRRVKEASGHEFYASLRTQTAIERAQVCVAVIDASEPVTEQDLRILSNVEETGRALVVAFNKWDLTDDERRRYLDREIERDMVGFTWAPKVNISALTGRNVDKISKAIEEAAEGWETRISTGKLNAFLGRIAASHPHPVRSGKQPRVLFGTQAQNCPPKFVLFTSGTLDAGYVRFIERRLREEFGFSGSPIHIDVRAREKHKDRK
;
A
#
# COMPACT_ATOMS: atom_id res chain seq x y z
N MET A 1 12.42 -35.96 45.51
CA MET A 1 13.27 -34.79 45.21
C MET A 1 13.97 -35.06 43.89
N SER A 2 13.61 -34.35 42.82
CA SER A 2 14.42 -34.10 41.62
C SER A 2 13.53 -33.33 40.64
N ARG A 3 13.52 -31.99 40.77
CA ARG A 3 12.95 -31.09 39.75
C ARG A 3 14.01 -30.93 38.67
N THR A 4 13.71 -31.35 37.45
CA THR A 4 14.49 -31.06 36.27
C THR A 4 14.15 -29.64 35.82
N GLU A 5 15.05 -28.68 36.04
CA GLU A 5 14.95 -27.34 35.45
C GLU A 5 15.30 -27.41 33.96
N SER A 6 14.40 -26.92 33.12
CA SER A 6 14.62 -26.69 31.68
C SER A 6 15.18 -25.27 31.49
N PRO A 7 16.10 -25.02 30.54
CA PRO A 7 16.86 -23.78 30.49
C PRO A 7 15.97 -22.62 30.05
N ARG A 8 15.99 -21.52 30.81
CA ARG A 8 15.39 -20.24 30.41
C ARG A 8 16.05 -19.77 29.10
N ARG A 9 15.34 -19.89 27.99
CA ARG A 9 15.66 -19.16 26.76
C ARG A 9 15.41 -17.68 27.04
N THR A 10 16.48 -16.90 27.12
CA THR A 10 16.43 -15.44 26.99
C THR A 10 15.92 -15.12 25.58
N VAL A 11 14.68 -14.65 25.49
CA VAL A 11 14.08 -14.20 24.23
C VAL A 11 14.65 -12.81 23.95
N SER A 12 15.35 -12.68 22.82
CA SER A 12 15.77 -11.42 22.25
C SER A 12 14.54 -10.62 21.80
N GLU A 13 14.44 -9.36 22.23
CA GLU A 13 13.44 -8.41 21.74
C GLU A 13 13.64 -8.18 20.23
N GLU A 14 12.66 -8.55 19.40
CA GLU A 14 12.68 -8.25 17.97
C GLU A 14 12.13 -6.82 17.74
N PRO A 15 12.84 -5.96 16.99
CA PRO A 15 12.42 -4.58 16.75
C PRO A 15 11.26 -4.51 15.76
N ILE A 16 10.31 -3.62 16.05
CA ILE A 16 9.16 -3.26 15.21
C ILE A 16 9.67 -2.79 13.84
N LEU A 17 9.15 -3.37 12.76
CA LEU A 17 9.52 -3.02 11.37
C LEU A 17 9.00 -1.64 10.97
N THR A 18 9.76 -0.61 11.30
CA THR A 18 9.61 0.75 10.78
C THR A 18 10.33 0.86 9.43
N LYS A 19 9.64 1.34 8.39
CA LYS A 19 10.29 1.67 7.11
C LYS A 19 11.46 2.62 7.37
N PRO A 20 12.65 2.39 6.79
CA PRO A 20 13.78 3.27 7.00
C PRO A 20 13.47 4.68 6.51
N VAL A 21 13.84 5.68 7.28
CA VAL A 21 13.57 7.09 7.00
C VAL A 21 14.83 7.77 6.48
N VAL A 22 14.71 8.47 5.35
CA VAL A 22 15.76 9.30 4.76
C VAL A 22 15.36 10.77 4.89
N ALA A 23 16.11 11.54 5.67
CA ALA A 23 15.93 13.00 5.70
C ALA A 23 16.68 13.66 4.54
N VAL A 24 15.99 14.53 3.78
CA VAL A 24 16.62 15.33 2.72
C VAL A 24 16.94 16.71 3.27
N VAL A 25 18.24 17.00 3.42
CA VAL A 25 18.75 18.22 4.06
C VAL A 25 19.64 18.98 3.09
N GLY A 26 19.69 20.31 3.22
CA GLY A 26 20.53 21.18 2.39
C GLY A 26 20.06 22.63 2.49
N ARG A 27 20.89 23.59 2.09
CA ARG A 27 20.49 25.01 2.05
C ARG A 27 19.34 25.24 1.05
N PRO A 28 18.64 26.39 1.09
CA PRO A 28 17.65 26.74 0.07
C PRO A 28 18.25 26.74 -1.35
N ASN A 29 17.42 26.46 -2.37
CA ASN A 29 17.76 26.57 -3.80
C ASN A 29 18.87 25.61 -4.34
N VAL A 30 19.31 24.62 -3.57
CA VAL A 30 20.20 23.54 -4.04
C VAL A 30 19.49 22.50 -4.90
N GLY A 31 18.15 22.53 -4.95
CA GLY A 31 17.33 21.60 -5.75
C GLY A 31 16.81 20.37 -4.99
N LYS A 32 16.65 20.45 -3.66
CA LYS A 32 16.08 19.39 -2.81
C LYS A 32 14.74 18.86 -3.35
N SER A 33 13.75 19.73 -3.52
CA SER A 33 12.41 19.33 -3.96
C SER A 33 12.40 18.78 -5.40
N SER A 34 13.30 19.28 -6.27
CA SER A 34 13.50 18.71 -7.61
C SER A 34 14.05 17.28 -7.54
N LEU A 35 14.96 17.02 -6.61
CA LEU A 35 15.54 15.70 -6.40
C LEU A 35 14.53 14.74 -5.75
N VAL A 36 13.76 15.20 -4.75
CA VAL A 36 12.65 14.43 -4.14
C VAL A 36 11.63 14.01 -5.20
N ASN A 37 11.15 14.95 -6.01
CA ASN A 37 10.22 14.65 -7.12
C ASN A 37 10.78 13.60 -8.10
N ARG A 38 12.08 13.66 -8.36
CA ARG A 38 12.74 12.68 -9.23
C ARG A 38 12.75 11.29 -8.58
N ILE A 39 13.08 11.20 -7.30
CA ILE A 39 13.10 9.93 -6.57
C ILE A 39 11.70 9.30 -6.53
N LEU A 40 10.65 10.11 -6.36
CA LEU A 40 9.26 9.65 -6.30
C LEU A 40 8.67 9.23 -7.67
N GLY A 41 9.32 9.54 -8.78
CA GLY A 41 8.87 9.14 -10.13
C GLY A 41 7.54 9.73 -10.60
N ARG A 42 6.99 10.73 -9.87
CA ARG A 42 5.77 11.48 -10.20
C ARG A 42 5.97 12.97 -9.93
N ARG A 43 5.31 13.85 -10.69
CA ARG A 43 5.20 15.29 -10.37
C ARG A 43 4.14 15.50 -9.28
N GLU A 44 4.45 15.16 -8.03
CA GLU A 44 3.56 15.40 -6.88
C GLU A 44 4.09 16.43 -5.86
N ALA A 45 5.11 17.23 -6.19
CA ALA A 45 5.30 18.53 -5.55
C ALA A 45 4.86 19.64 -6.51
N VAL A 46 3.54 19.78 -6.69
CA VAL A 46 2.96 21.09 -6.96
C VAL A 46 2.46 21.60 -5.62
N VAL A 47 3.03 22.72 -5.21
CA VAL A 47 2.63 23.52 -4.05
C VAL A 47 1.11 23.73 -4.08
N GLN A 48 0.37 23.01 -3.24
CA GLN A 48 -0.99 23.39 -2.86
C GLN A 48 -0.89 24.20 -1.58
N ASP A 49 -0.78 25.52 -1.74
CA ASP A 49 -1.05 26.47 -0.66
C ASP A 49 -2.57 26.48 -0.39
N VAL A 50 -3.02 25.60 0.51
CA VAL A 50 -4.33 25.77 1.19
C VAL A 50 -4.05 26.42 2.55
N PRO A 51 -4.42 27.70 2.76
CA PRO A 51 -4.24 28.36 4.05
C PRO A 51 -5.21 27.76 5.08
N GLY A 52 -4.69 27.27 6.22
CA GLY A 52 -5.51 26.94 7.39
C GLY A 52 -5.36 25.54 8.00
N VAL A 53 -4.51 24.67 7.46
CA VAL A 53 -4.14 23.40 8.10
C VAL A 53 -2.77 23.58 8.74
N THR A 54 -2.59 23.15 9.99
CA THR A 54 -1.26 23.05 10.61
C THR A 54 -0.39 22.22 9.67
N ARG A 55 0.49 22.92 8.94
CA ARG A 55 1.50 22.31 8.09
C ARG A 55 2.37 21.51 9.05
N ASP A 56 2.31 20.19 8.99
CA ASP A 56 3.20 19.29 9.71
C ASP A 56 3.86 18.41 8.65
N ARG A 57 5.20 18.41 8.68
CA ARG A 57 6.19 17.56 7.97
C ARG A 57 5.65 16.68 6.83
N VAL A 58 6.01 17.03 5.60
CA VAL A 58 5.63 16.23 4.42
C VAL A 58 6.56 15.01 4.30
N SER A 59 5.97 13.83 4.42
CA SER A 59 6.65 12.53 4.27
C SER A 59 6.17 11.86 2.99
N TYR A 60 7.07 11.25 2.25
CA TYR A 60 6.77 10.61 0.97
C TYR A 60 7.28 9.17 0.96
N ASP A 61 6.43 8.21 0.59
CA ASP A 61 6.85 6.83 0.34
C ASP A 61 7.65 6.74 -0.97
N ALA A 62 8.85 6.18 -0.90
CA ALA A 62 9.74 5.95 -2.03
C ALA A 62 10.09 4.46 -2.14
N ASN A 63 10.34 4.02 -3.38
CA ASN A 63 10.77 2.65 -3.66
C ASN A 63 11.87 2.68 -4.73
N TRP A 64 13.00 2.05 -4.43
CA TRP A 64 14.09 1.85 -5.37
C TRP A 64 14.60 0.40 -5.28
N ASN A 65 14.78 -0.26 -6.43
CA ASN A 65 15.22 -1.67 -6.51
C ASN A 65 14.44 -2.64 -5.60
N GLY A 66 13.15 -2.37 -5.36
CA GLY A 66 12.29 -3.21 -4.53
C GLY A 66 12.43 -2.96 -3.02
N ARG A 67 13.21 -1.96 -2.60
CA ARG A 67 13.33 -1.54 -1.20
C ARG A 67 12.54 -0.25 -0.97
N GLU A 68 11.60 -0.32 -0.04
CA GLU A 68 10.81 0.84 0.39
C GLU A 68 11.52 1.65 1.47
N PHE A 69 11.39 2.96 1.41
CA PHE A 69 11.89 3.91 2.40
C PHE A 69 11.03 5.18 2.40
N VAL A 70 11.06 5.94 3.48
CA VAL A 70 10.30 7.19 3.60
C VAL A 70 11.26 8.36 3.40
N LEU A 71 10.93 9.26 2.48
CA LEU A 71 11.62 10.54 2.33
C LEU A 71 10.93 11.62 3.14
N VAL A 72 11.69 12.31 3.98
CA VAL A 72 11.22 13.48 4.73
C VAL A 72 11.92 14.71 4.16
N ASP A 73 11.16 15.60 3.53
CA ASP A 73 11.69 16.88 3.02
C ASP A 73 11.65 17.94 4.13
N THR A 74 12.78 18.57 4.39
CA THR A 74 12.88 19.67 5.36
C THR A 74 12.58 21.03 4.74
N GLY A 75 12.45 21.10 3.41
CA GLY A 75 12.38 22.35 2.65
C GLY A 75 10.96 22.82 2.33
N GLY A 76 10.26 23.41 3.30
CA GLY A 76 8.92 23.99 3.06
C GLY A 76 8.52 25.19 3.92
N TRP A 77 9.41 25.73 4.75
CA TRP A 77 9.08 26.83 5.66
C TRP A 77 10.02 28.00 5.44
N MET A 78 9.55 28.99 4.69
CA MET A 78 10.18 30.31 4.68
C MET A 78 9.98 30.96 6.04
N SER A 79 11.02 31.57 6.59
CA SER A 79 10.88 32.80 7.37
C SER A 79 12.16 33.63 7.30
N ASP A 80 11.93 34.92 7.40
CA ASP A 80 12.75 36.00 6.87
C ASP A 80 14.09 36.24 7.58
N ALA A 81 14.97 36.86 6.79
CA ALA A 81 16.21 37.54 7.12
C ALA A 81 16.44 37.91 8.60
N GLN A 82 17.13 37.03 9.34
CA GLN A 82 18.38 37.28 10.10
C GLN A 82 18.74 36.00 10.89
N GLY A 83 19.98 35.50 10.74
CA GLY A 83 20.44 34.27 11.42
C GLY A 83 20.27 32.95 10.61
N MET A 84 20.35 33.04 9.28
CA MET A 84 20.03 31.94 8.34
C MET A 84 20.79 30.63 8.63
N SER A 85 22.09 30.67 8.94
CA SER A 85 22.89 29.45 9.15
C SER A 85 22.51 28.70 10.43
N GLN A 86 22.10 29.40 11.49
CA GLN A 86 21.72 28.76 12.76
C GLN A 86 20.34 28.13 12.67
N GLN A 87 19.39 28.81 12.00
CA GLN A 87 18.06 28.26 11.73
C GLN A 87 18.10 27.05 10.79
N ILE A 88 18.95 27.07 9.76
CA ILE A 88 19.17 25.92 8.87
C ILE A 88 19.76 24.73 9.66
N ALA A 89 20.69 25.00 10.59
CA ALA A 89 21.28 23.97 11.44
C ALA A 89 20.26 23.34 12.41
N GLU A 90 19.41 24.14 13.06
CA GLU A 90 18.34 23.65 13.94
C GLU A 90 17.30 22.81 13.18
N GLN A 91 16.94 23.23 11.96
CA GLN A 91 16.06 22.45 11.08
C GLN A 91 16.69 21.12 10.66
N ALA A 92 17.98 21.14 10.33
CA ALA A 92 18.73 19.93 10.03
C ALA A 92 18.75 18.99 11.24
N GLU A 93 19.03 19.49 12.45
CA GLU A 93 19.11 18.68 13.67
C GLU A 93 17.81 17.93 13.97
N LEU A 94 16.68 18.61 13.84
CA LEU A 94 15.37 18.01 14.04
C LEU A 94 15.04 16.93 13.00
N ALA A 95 15.35 17.16 11.73
CA ALA A 95 15.13 16.17 10.67
C ALA A 95 16.06 14.96 10.80
N ILE A 96 17.32 15.21 11.16
CA ILE A 96 18.32 14.18 11.39
C ILE A 96 17.92 13.32 12.58
N SER A 97 17.31 13.87 13.63
CA SER A 97 16.94 13.09 14.84
C SER A 97 16.00 11.91 14.54
N LEU A 98 15.11 12.06 13.56
CA LEU A 98 14.08 11.09 13.20
C LEU A 98 14.44 10.18 12.01
N ALA A 99 15.52 10.46 11.30
CA ALA A 99 15.92 9.69 10.11
C ALA A 99 16.92 8.58 10.42
N ASP A 100 16.93 7.51 9.64
CA ASP A 100 17.94 6.45 9.72
C ASP A 100 19.19 6.78 8.91
N ALA A 101 19.01 7.50 7.80
CA ALA A 101 20.11 8.08 7.00
C ALA A 101 19.75 9.50 6.53
N VAL A 102 20.77 10.25 6.12
CA VAL A 102 20.59 11.65 5.68
C VAL A 102 21.12 11.81 4.26
N LEU A 103 20.25 12.32 3.37
CA LEU A 103 20.64 12.79 2.06
C LEU A 103 20.98 14.29 2.15
N PHE A 104 22.26 14.62 2.13
CA PHE A 104 22.72 16.00 2.15
C PHE A 104 22.94 16.51 0.72
N VAL A 105 22.12 17.48 0.30
CA VAL A 105 22.11 18.03 -1.06
C VAL A 105 22.84 19.37 -1.08
N VAL A 106 23.88 19.45 -1.90
CA VAL A 106 24.66 20.66 -2.17
C VAL A 106 24.61 21.02 -3.64
N ASP A 107 24.88 22.27 -3.97
CA ASP A 107 24.96 22.72 -5.36
C ASP A 107 26.41 22.65 -5.84
N ALA A 108 26.69 21.77 -6.81
CA ALA A 108 28.03 21.59 -7.35
C ALA A 108 28.56 22.86 -8.04
N THR A 109 27.68 23.73 -8.56
CA THR A 109 28.08 24.90 -9.37
C THR A 109 28.59 26.08 -8.55
N VAL A 110 28.21 26.16 -7.28
CA VAL A 110 28.51 27.32 -6.40
C VAL A 110 29.66 27.03 -5.45
N GLY A 111 30.02 25.76 -5.24
CA GLY A 111 31.02 25.38 -4.23
C GLY A 111 30.43 25.26 -2.83
N THR A 112 31.31 25.04 -1.85
CA THR A 112 30.96 24.92 -0.42
C THR A 112 30.75 26.29 0.21
N LEU A 113 29.60 26.52 0.85
CA LEU A 113 29.29 27.77 1.57
C LEU A 113 29.31 27.58 3.09
N ASP A 114 29.38 28.69 3.84
CA ASP A 114 29.36 28.69 5.32
C ASP A 114 28.08 28.03 5.90
N GLU A 115 26.97 28.13 5.18
CA GLU A 115 25.71 27.47 5.52
C GLU A 115 25.80 25.94 5.38
N ASP A 116 26.51 25.46 4.36
CA ASP A 116 26.74 24.03 4.16
C ASP A 116 27.61 23.49 5.30
N GLU A 117 28.67 24.21 5.67
CA GLU A 117 29.55 23.91 6.82
C GLU A 117 28.78 23.88 8.16
N ALA A 118 27.80 24.76 8.34
CA ALA A 118 26.93 24.74 9.52
C ALA A 118 26.13 23.44 9.62
N VAL A 119 25.57 22.95 8.50
CA VAL A 119 24.86 21.66 8.43
C VAL A 119 25.83 20.50 8.62
N VAL A 120 27.03 20.54 8.02
CA VAL A 120 28.07 19.51 8.21
C VAL A 120 28.43 19.33 9.68
N ARG A 121 28.54 20.42 10.47
CA ARG A 121 28.78 20.33 11.91
C ARG A 121 27.68 19.55 12.65
N VAL A 122 26.41 19.74 12.27
CA VAL A 122 25.28 19.00 12.84
C VAL A 122 25.32 17.53 12.42
N LEU A 123 25.54 17.26 11.13
CA LEU A 123 25.65 15.90 10.58
C LEU A 123 26.77 15.09 11.24
N ARG A 124 27.94 15.69 11.48
CA ARG A 124 29.06 15.01 12.16
C ARG A 124 28.76 14.67 13.62
N ARG A 125 27.95 15.51 14.31
CA ARG A 125 27.54 15.25 15.70
C ARG A 125 26.52 14.13 15.81
N SER A 126 25.62 14.00 14.83
CA SER A 126 24.55 13.00 14.86
C SER A 126 25.04 11.57 14.64
N LYS A 127 26.22 11.38 14.02
CA LYS A 127 26.83 10.08 13.68
C LYS A 127 25.96 9.18 12.79
N LYS A 128 24.91 9.73 12.16
CA LYS A 128 24.07 8.98 11.23
C LYS A 128 24.76 8.84 9.87
N PRO A 129 24.50 7.78 9.10
CA PRO A 129 25.00 7.65 7.73
C PRO A 129 24.55 8.84 6.87
N VAL A 130 25.49 9.45 6.16
CA VAL A 130 25.23 10.61 5.29
C VAL A 130 25.62 10.25 3.86
N VAL A 131 24.71 10.51 2.92
CA VAL A 131 24.99 10.46 1.48
C VAL A 131 25.03 11.88 0.95
N LEU A 132 26.17 12.26 0.37
CA LEU A 132 26.39 13.59 -0.19
C LEU A 132 25.98 13.63 -1.66
N ALA A 133 24.94 14.39 -1.98
CA ALA A 133 24.47 14.62 -3.34
C ALA A 133 24.96 15.97 -3.86
N ALA A 134 25.88 15.96 -4.81
CA ALA A 134 26.35 17.14 -5.52
C ALA A 134 25.42 17.40 -6.72
N ASN A 135 24.40 18.25 -6.52
CA ASN A 135 23.34 18.51 -7.48
C ASN A 135 23.74 19.55 -8.54
N LYS A 136 22.96 19.63 -9.63
CA LYS A 136 23.15 20.50 -10.81
C LYS A 136 24.34 20.12 -11.69
N VAL A 137 24.73 18.85 -11.68
CA VAL A 137 25.78 18.31 -12.56
C VAL A 137 25.17 17.93 -13.91
N ASP A 138 25.01 18.92 -14.78
CA ASP A 138 24.32 18.76 -16.06
C ASP A 138 25.25 18.28 -17.20
N ASP A 139 26.56 18.51 -17.07
CA ASP A 139 27.57 18.13 -18.08
C ASP A 139 28.89 17.66 -17.44
N GLN A 140 29.86 17.29 -18.29
CA GLN A 140 31.16 16.76 -17.87
C GLN A 140 32.07 17.80 -17.19
N ARG A 141 31.85 19.11 -17.41
CA ARG A 141 32.62 20.15 -16.71
C ARG A 141 32.16 20.26 -15.26
N HIS A 142 30.86 20.10 -15.02
CA HIS A 142 30.28 20.11 -13.68
C HIS A 142 30.67 18.89 -12.82
N GLU A 143 31.10 17.77 -13.43
CA GLU A 143 31.62 16.61 -12.68
C GLU A 143 32.92 16.95 -11.92
N ALA A 144 33.80 17.76 -12.53
CA ALA A 144 34.99 18.25 -11.84
C ALA A 144 34.64 19.19 -10.68
N MET A 145 33.52 19.90 -10.76
CA MET A 145 33.05 20.79 -9.68
C MET A 145 32.43 19.99 -8.53
N ALA A 146 31.71 18.90 -8.82
CA ALA A 146 31.27 17.96 -7.81
C ALA A 146 32.45 17.40 -7.00
N ALA A 147 33.62 17.24 -7.65
CA ALA A 147 34.82 16.77 -6.97
C ALA A 147 35.40 17.73 -5.91
N THR A 148 35.01 18.99 -5.92
CA THR A 148 35.41 19.93 -4.85
C THR A 148 34.66 19.67 -3.53
N MET A 149 33.56 18.92 -3.57
CA MET A 149 32.71 18.65 -2.40
C MET A 149 33.31 17.63 -1.43
N TRP A 150 34.37 16.91 -1.83
CA TRP A 150 35.16 16.09 -0.91
C TRP A 150 35.70 16.90 0.28
N ASN A 151 35.89 18.22 0.12
CA ASN A 151 36.34 19.12 1.19
C ASN A 151 35.38 19.17 2.39
N LEU A 152 34.09 18.85 2.21
CA LEU A 152 33.11 18.76 3.29
C LEU A 152 33.38 17.58 4.23
N GLY A 153 34.22 16.62 3.81
CA GLY A 153 34.66 15.49 4.64
C GLY A 153 33.52 14.57 5.06
N LEU A 154 32.52 14.38 4.19
CA LEU A 154 31.35 13.53 4.42
C LEU A 154 31.35 12.24 3.57
N GLY A 155 32.46 11.93 2.90
CA GLY A 155 32.59 10.78 2.01
C GLY A 155 32.59 11.18 0.53
N GLU A 156 32.36 10.20 -0.35
CA GLU A 156 32.29 10.40 -1.80
C GLU A 156 31.05 11.26 -2.17
N PRO A 157 31.20 12.39 -2.86
CA PRO A 157 30.09 13.15 -3.39
C PRO A 157 29.55 12.48 -4.65
N HIS A 158 28.25 12.19 -4.65
CA HIS A 158 27.55 11.61 -5.78
C HIS A 158 27.06 12.74 -6.72
N PRO A 159 27.62 12.86 -7.94
CA PRO A 159 27.19 13.88 -8.90
C PRO A 159 25.79 13.54 -9.44
N VAL A 160 24.86 14.48 -9.29
CA VAL A 160 23.48 14.29 -9.74
C VAL A 160 22.96 15.53 -10.47
N SER A 161 22.14 15.31 -11.48
CA SER A 161 21.27 16.37 -12.02
C SER A 161 19.84 16.02 -11.65
N ALA A 162 19.25 16.77 -10.72
CA ALA A 162 17.83 16.69 -10.36
C ALA A 162 16.89 17.21 -11.48
N MET A 163 17.41 17.90 -12.49
CA MET A 163 16.62 18.33 -13.66
C MET A 163 16.67 17.31 -14.81
N HIS A 164 17.84 16.73 -15.11
CA HIS A 164 18.02 15.91 -16.32
C HIS A 164 18.10 14.39 -16.10
N GLY A 165 18.37 13.93 -14.88
CA GLY A 165 18.24 12.53 -14.46
C GLY A 165 19.56 11.81 -14.39
N ARG A 166 20.64 12.52 -14.70
CA ARG A 166 22.01 12.03 -14.61
C ARG A 166 22.36 11.69 -13.16
N GLY A 167 22.93 10.50 -12.94
CA GLY A 167 23.48 10.07 -11.65
C GLY A 167 22.44 9.77 -10.56
N SER A 168 21.13 9.86 -10.84
CA SER A 168 20.11 9.60 -9.81
C SER A 168 19.99 8.13 -9.42
N GLY A 169 20.31 7.20 -10.33
CA GLY A 169 20.34 5.77 -10.03
C GLY A 169 21.46 5.42 -9.05
N ASP A 170 22.68 5.83 -9.37
CA ASP A 170 23.86 5.62 -8.51
C ASP A 170 23.69 6.28 -7.14
N LEU A 171 23.09 7.48 -7.10
CA LEU A 171 22.74 8.14 -5.84
C LEU A 171 21.73 7.33 -5.02
N LEU A 172 20.71 6.74 -5.65
CA LEU A 172 19.72 5.93 -4.98
C LEU A 172 20.31 4.61 -4.45
N ASP A 173 21.20 3.98 -5.21
CA ASP A 173 21.96 2.82 -4.75
C ASP A 173 22.82 3.17 -3.52
N ALA A 174 23.46 4.34 -3.51
CA ALA A 174 24.21 4.83 -2.35
C ALA A 174 23.32 5.11 -1.13
N ILE A 175 22.12 5.69 -1.34
CA ILE A 175 21.12 5.87 -0.27
C ILE A 175 20.72 4.53 0.33
N LEU A 176 20.44 3.52 -0.50
CA LEU A 176 20.13 2.18 0.00
C LEU A 176 21.33 1.57 0.75
N GLY A 177 22.56 1.73 0.25
CA GLY A 177 23.75 1.25 0.96
C GLY A 177 23.98 1.91 2.32
N ALA A 178 23.54 3.17 2.50
CA ALA A 178 23.67 3.91 3.75
C ALA A 178 22.54 3.65 4.77
N LEU A 179 21.38 3.18 4.30
CA LEU A 179 20.28 2.81 5.18
C LEU A 179 20.60 1.49 5.91
N PRO A 180 20.29 1.35 7.21
CA PRO A 180 20.46 0.09 7.93
C PRO A 180 19.78 -1.02 7.13
N GLU A 181 20.43 -2.19 6.97
CA GLU A 181 19.86 -3.33 6.22
C GLU A 181 18.40 -3.49 6.64
N ALA A 182 17.50 -2.95 5.81
CA ALA A 182 16.10 -3.27 5.96
C ALA A 182 16.11 -4.74 5.57
N PRO A 183 15.50 -5.62 6.37
CA PRO A 183 15.43 -7.00 5.96
C PRO A 183 14.94 -7.01 4.52
N GLU A 184 15.64 -7.76 3.65
CA GLU A 184 15.06 -8.21 2.37
C GLU A 184 13.60 -8.54 2.63
N GLU A 185 12.68 -8.21 1.72
CA GLU A 185 11.23 -8.51 1.84
C GLU A 185 10.98 -9.94 2.37
N LYS A 186 11.09 -10.10 3.67
CA LYS A 186 10.31 -11.02 4.45
C LYS A 186 9.04 -10.24 4.51
N PHE A 187 8.07 -10.69 3.73
CA PHE A 187 6.67 -10.51 4.09
C PHE A 187 6.61 -10.70 5.59
N VAL A 188 6.52 -9.60 6.30
CA VAL A 188 6.18 -9.61 7.70
C VAL A 188 4.77 -10.15 7.63
N GLU A 189 4.59 -11.44 7.94
CA GLU A 189 3.32 -11.89 8.49
C GLU A 189 3.00 -10.82 9.52
N GLU A 190 2.02 -9.96 9.26
CA GLU A 190 1.52 -9.05 10.28
C GLU A 190 1.14 -9.96 11.44
N SER A 191 2.02 -10.07 12.44
CA SER A 191 1.94 -11.06 13.49
C SER A 191 0.75 -10.69 14.35
N GLY A 192 -0.40 -11.22 13.96
CA GLY A 192 -1.69 -10.87 14.50
C GLY A 192 -2.81 -11.48 13.67
N PRO A 193 -3.99 -11.65 14.29
CA PRO A 193 -5.15 -12.19 13.60
C PRO A 193 -5.55 -11.31 12.40
N ARG A 194 -6.00 -11.95 11.32
CA ARG A 194 -6.43 -11.31 10.07
C ARG A 194 -7.44 -10.20 10.34
N ARG A 195 -7.25 -9.04 9.71
CA ARG A 195 -8.15 -7.88 9.87
C ARG A 195 -9.35 -8.00 8.94
N VAL A 196 -10.54 -8.13 9.52
CA VAL A 196 -11.78 -8.36 8.78
C VAL A 196 -12.78 -7.25 9.07
N ALA A 197 -13.37 -6.65 8.03
CA ALA A 197 -14.47 -5.71 8.18
C ALA A 197 -15.80 -6.36 7.72
N ILE A 198 -16.87 -6.14 8.49
CA ILE A 198 -18.22 -6.57 8.10
C ILE A 198 -18.97 -5.37 7.52
N VAL A 199 -19.20 -5.38 6.22
CA VAL A 199 -19.84 -4.29 5.47
C VAL A 199 -21.19 -4.72 4.90
N GLY A 200 -22.03 -3.77 4.50
CA GLY A 200 -23.39 -4.03 3.99
C GLY A 200 -24.37 -2.94 4.39
N LYS A 201 -25.49 -2.82 3.68
CA LYS A 201 -26.48 -1.76 3.94
C LYS A 201 -27.24 -2.00 5.26
N PRO A 202 -27.96 -1.01 5.82
CA PRO A 202 -28.65 -1.17 7.11
C PRO A 202 -29.58 -2.40 7.15
N ASN A 203 -29.79 -2.99 8.33
CA ASN A 203 -30.75 -4.08 8.57
C ASN A 203 -30.54 -5.43 7.83
N VAL A 204 -29.47 -5.59 7.04
CA VAL A 204 -29.07 -6.88 6.42
C VAL A 204 -28.59 -7.94 7.44
N GLY A 205 -28.51 -7.59 8.73
CA GLY A 205 -28.13 -8.52 9.80
C GLY A 205 -26.64 -8.52 10.19
N LYS A 206 -25.88 -7.46 9.87
CA LYS A 206 -24.47 -7.31 10.30
C LYS A 206 -24.28 -7.43 11.81
N SER A 207 -25.13 -6.79 12.61
CA SER A 207 -25.04 -6.83 14.08
C SER A 207 -25.39 -8.21 14.62
N SER A 208 -26.38 -8.88 14.03
CA SER A 208 -26.70 -10.27 14.36
C SER A 208 -25.54 -11.20 14.03
N LEU A 209 -24.88 -11.00 12.88
CA LEU A 209 -23.70 -11.77 12.49
C LEU A 209 -22.55 -11.52 13.46
N LEU A 210 -22.23 -10.27 13.78
CA LEU A 210 -21.19 -9.92 14.73
C LEU A 210 -21.45 -10.53 16.11
N ASN A 211 -22.68 -10.46 16.61
CA ASN A 211 -23.04 -11.07 17.89
C ASN A 211 -22.90 -12.58 17.86
N LYS A 212 -23.24 -13.22 16.74
CA LYS A 212 -23.11 -14.66 16.58
C LYS A 212 -21.63 -15.08 16.56
N LEU A 213 -20.81 -14.39 15.78
CA LEU A 213 -19.35 -14.60 15.74
C LEU A 213 -18.70 -14.33 17.10
N ALA A 214 -19.15 -13.30 17.83
CA ALA A 214 -18.66 -12.97 19.16
C ALA A 214 -19.15 -13.93 20.26
N ALA A 215 -20.20 -14.72 20.00
CA ALA A 215 -20.75 -15.69 20.94
C ALA A 215 -20.09 -17.08 20.81
N GLU A 216 -19.45 -17.38 19.67
CA GLU A 216 -18.82 -18.68 19.35
C GLU A 216 -17.44 -18.88 20.01
N GLN A 217 -17.25 -18.31 21.21
CA GLN A 217 -16.00 -18.21 22.00
C GLN A 217 -15.24 -16.90 21.76
N ARG A 218 -15.46 -15.93 22.65
CA ARG A 218 -14.47 -14.88 22.86
C ARG A 218 -13.22 -15.55 23.40
N VAL A 219 -12.13 -15.44 22.66
CA VAL A 219 -10.82 -15.68 23.24
C VAL A 219 -10.62 -14.57 24.27
N VAL A 220 -10.64 -14.92 25.56
CA VAL A 220 -10.11 -14.02 26.60
C VAL A 220 -8.63 -13.94 26.32
N VAL A 221 -8.20 -12.86 25.66
CA VAL A 221 -6.81 -12.69 25.29
C VAL A 221 -6.02 -12.36 26.57
N SER A 222 -5.44 -13.38 27.20
CA SER A 222 -4.20 -13.21 27.94
C SER A 222 -3.06 -13.39 26.94
N ASP A 223 -2.33 -12.31 26.67
CA ASP A 223 -0.99 -12.32 26.08
C ASP A 223 -0.83 -12.80 24.63
N VAL A 224 -1.69 -12.36 23.69
CA VAL A 224 -1.27 -12.32 22.27
C VAL A 224 -0.30 -11.15 22.11
N SER A 225 0.99 -11.43 22.22
CA SER A 225 2.08 -10.45 22.15
C SER A 225 2.03 -9.63 20.85
N GLY A 226 2.11 -8.31 20.96
CA GLY A 226 2.41 -7.43 19.81
C GLY A 226 1.22 -6.71 19.17
N THR A 227 0.01 -6.78 19.72
CA THR A 227 -1.12 -6.03 19.15
C THR A 227 -1.45 -4.80 19.97
N THR A 228 -1.18 -3.59 19.44
CA THR A 228 -1.89 -2.37 19.87
C THR A 228 -3.34 -2.50 19.42
N VAL A 229 -4.18 -3.03 20.29
CA VAL A 229 -5.62 -3.15 20.03
C VAL A 229 -6.21 -1.74 20.14
N ASP A 230 -6.71 -1.22 19.03
CA ASP A 230 -7.56 -0.04 19.03
C ASP A 230 -8.79 -0.37 19.90
N PRO A 231 -9.23 0.48 20.85
CA PRO A 231 -10.31 0.16 21.80
C PRO A 231 -11.69 -0.13 21.15
N VAL A 232 -11.76 -0.14 19.83
CA VAL A 232 -12.95 -0.29 18.98
C VAL A 232 -12.94 -1.60 18.17
N ASP A 233 -11.81 -2.30 18.09
CA ASP A 233 -11.68 -3.55 17.34
C ASP A 233 -11.92 -4.76 18.27
N GLU A 234 -12.54 -5.83 17.76
CA GLU A 234 -12.80 -7.06 18.53
C GLU A 234 -12.01 -8.24 17.99
N ILE A 235 -11.53 -9.11 18.88
CA ILE A 235 -10.88 -10.37 18.51
C ILE A 235 -11.89 -11.50 18.70
N VAL A 236 -12.12 -12.29 17.64
CA VAL A 236 -13.10 -13.38 17.62
C VAL A 236 -12.46 -14.64 17.05
N GLU A 237 -12.88 -15.80 17.53
CA GLU A 237 -12.51 -17.10 16.94
C GLU A 237 -13.70 -17.61 16.11
N VAL A 238 -13.45 -17.97 14.85
CA VAL A 238 -14.46 -18.44 13.91
C VAL A 238 -13.90 -19.63 13.15
N GLY A 239 -14.55 -20.79 13.28
CA GLY A 239 -14.10 -22.01 12.61
C GLY A 239 -12.68 -22.45 13.02
N GLY A 240 -12.26 -22.14 14.26
CA GLY A 240 -10.92 -22.44 14.78
C GLY A 240 -9.81 -21.46 14.37
N GLN A 241 -10.16 -20.34 13.73
CA GLN A 241 -9.22 -19.28 13.34
C GLN A 241 -9.55 -17.96 14.03
N VAL A 242 -8.51 -17.22 14.40
CA VAL A 242 -8.66 -15.96 15.13
C VAL A 242 -8.63 -14.77 14.16
N TYR A 243 -9.65 -13.91 14.25
CA TYR A 243 -9.84 -12.72 13.43
C TYR A 243 -9.91 -11.46 14.29
N ARG A 244 -9.38 -10.35 13.75
CA ARG A 244 -9.63 -9.01 14.29
C ARG A 244 -10.73 -8.35 13.47
N LEU A 245 -11.91 -8.20 14.06
CA LEU A 245 -13.00 -7.44 13.48
C LEU A 245 -12.76 -5.94 13.65
N ILE A 246 -12.70 -5.23 12.53
CA ILE A 246 -12.44 -3.79 12.49
C ILE A 246 -13.75 -2.98 12.64
N ASP A 247 -13.69 -1.92 13.44
CA ASP A 247 -14.78 -0.94 13.66
C ASP A 247 -16.12 -1.54 14.11
N THR A 248 -16.09 -2.37 15.16
CA THR A 248 -17.30 -3.03 15.69
C THR A 248 -18.25 -2.05 16.42
N ALA A 249 -17.75 -0.91 16.89
CA ALA A 249 -18.59 0.11 17.54
C ALA A 249 -19.61 0.73 16.59
N GLY A 250 -19.28 0.87 15.29
CA GLY A 250 -20.24 1.31 14.27
C GLY A 250 -21.42 0.34 14.09
N ILE A 251 -21.16 -0.97 14.23
CA ILE A 251 -22.17 -2.04 14.13
C ILE A 251 -23.06 -2.08 15.39
N ARG A 252 -22.50 -1.81 16.57
CA ARG A 252 -23.23 -1.82 17.86
C ARG A 252 -24.05 -0.54 18.10
N ARG A 253 -23.58 0.65 17.69
CA ARG A 253 -24.31 1.92 17.88
C ARG A 253 -25.55 2.05 16.99
N ARG A 254 -25.56 1.44 15.79
CA ARG A 254 -26.75 1.39 14.90
C ARG A 254 -27.98 0.72 15.54
N VAL A 255 -27.82 -0.02 16.64
CA VAL A 255 -28.92 -0.64 17.39
C VAL A 255 -29.64 0.36 18.31
N LYS A 256 -28.97 1.43 18.76
CA LYS A 256 -29.53 2.37 19.75
C LYS A 256 -30.01 3.70 19.18
N GLU A 257 -29.43 4.17 18.08
CA GLU A 257 -29.76 5.49 17.50
C GLU A 257 -30.00 5.37 16.00
N ALA A 258 -31.24 5.05 15.64
CA ALA A 258 -31.74 5.09 14.28
C ALA A 258 -32.32 6.49 13.97
N SER A 259 -31.52 7.54 14.07
CA SER A 259 -31.86 8.85 13.51
C SER A 259 -30.64 9.77 13.41
N GLY A 260 -30.40 10.32 12.22
CA GLY A 260 -29.77 11.64 12.10
C GLY A 260 -28.51 11.79 11.23
N HIS A 261 -27.69 10.76 11.00
CA HIS A 261 -26.35 11.00 10.40
C HIS A 261 -25.89 9.90 9.41
N GLU A 262 -26.51 9.82 8.23
CA GLU A 262 -26.04 8.95 7.13
C GLU A 262 -24.62 9.28 6.66
N PHE A 263 -24.24 10.56 6.68
CA PHE A 263 -22.91 11.04 6.25
C PHE A 263 -21.76 10.53 7.14
N TYR A 264 -21.95 10.47 8.46
CA TYR A 264 -20.93 9.91 9.37
C TYR A 264 -20.89 8.39 9.33
N ALA A 265 -21.97 7.73 8.88
CA ALA A 265 -22.03 6.29 8.71
C ALA A 265 -21.27 5.82 7.46
N SER A 266 -21.23 6.61 6.38
CA SER A 266 -20.47 6.30 5.16
C SER A 266 -18.96 6.46 5.35
N LEU A 267 -18.51 7.58 5.94
CA LEU A 267 -17.09 7.84 6.25
C LEU A 267 -16.47 6.74 7.12
N ARG A 268 -17.18 6.27 8.15
CA ARG A 268 -16.70 5.18 9.02
C ARG A 268 -16.64 3.84 8.30
N THR A 269 -17.62 3.55 7.43
CA THR A 269 -17.61 2.33 6.61
C THR A 269 -16.40 2.32 5.68
N GLN A 270 -16.01 3.48 5.14
CA GLN A 270 -14.83 3.60 4.29
C GLN A 270 -13.52 3.37 5.06
N THR A 271 -13.35 4.01 6.23
CA THR A 271 -12.17 3.76 7.09
C THR A 271 -12.06 2.30 7.53
N ALA A 272 -13.19 1.63 7.79
CA ALA A 272 -13.21 0.21 8.12
C ALA A 272 -12.72 -0.66 6.95
N ILE A 273 -13.16 -0.36 5.72
CA ILE A 273 -12.68 -1.04 4.50
C ILE A 273 -11.18 -0.80 4.31
N GLU A 274 -10.71 0.44 4.44
CA GLU A 274 -9.29 0.79 4.27
C GLU A 274 -8.36 0.11 5.28
N ARG A 275 -8.85 -0.18 6.50
CA ARG A 275 -8.06 -0.89 7.52
C ARG A 275 -8.11 -2.41 7.40
N ALA A 276 -9.12 -2.96 6.73
CA ALA A 276 -9.30 -4.39 6.59
C ALA A 276 -8.34 -5.00 5.57
N GLN A 277 -8.00 -6.27 5.75
CA GLN A 277 -7.43 -7.11 4.69
C GLN A 277 -8.56 -7.74 3.88
N VAL A 278 -9.59 -8.26 4.58
CA VAL A 278 -10.76 -8.92 4.00
C VAL A 278 -12.04 -8.20 4.42
N CYS A 279 -12.91 -7.92 3.46
CA CYS A 279 -14.24 -7.37 3.68
C CYS A 279 -15.29 -8.47 3.46
N VAL A 280 -16.10 -8.74 4.49
CA VAL A 280 -17.28 -9.60 4.39
C VAL A 280 -18.48 -8.70 4.10
N ALA A 281 -18.91 -8.68 2.85
CA ALA A 281 -20.10 -7.94 2.41
C ALA A 281 -21.36 -8.77 2.66
N VAL A 282 -22.18 -8.31 3.61
CA VAL A 282 -23.43 -8.96 3.99
C VAL A 282 -24.58 -8.41 3.15
N ILE A 283 -25.24 -9.30 2.40
CA ILE A 283 -26.41 -9.00 1.57
C ILE A 283 -27.60 -9.81 2.10
N ASP A 284 -28.78 -9.21 2.13
CA ASP A 284 -30.01 -9.91 2.49
C ASP A 284 -30.47 -10.80 1.33
N ALA A 285 -30.50 -12.12 1.55
CA ALA A 285 -30.94 -13.08 0.52
C ALA A 285 -32.46 -13.09 0.32
N SER A 286 -33.24 -12.60 1.29
CA SER A 286 -34.71 -12.57 1.22
C SER A 286 -35.25 -11.41 0.38
N GLU A 287 -34.44 -10.38 0.16
CA GLU A 287 -34.79 -9.20 -0.63
C GLU A 287 -33.97 -9.15 -1.94
N PRO A 288 -34.47 -8.51 -3.01
CA PRO A 288 -33.71 -8.34 -4.25
C PRO A 288 -32.40 -7.59 -4.04
N VAL A 289 -31.35 -7.96 -4.77
CA VAL A 289 -30.08 -7.22 -4.75
C VAL A 289 -30.30 -5.78 -5.20
N THR A 290 -29.88 -4.84 -4.35
CA THR A 290 -30.15 -3.42 -4.51
C THR A 290 -28.92 -2.67 -5.02
N GLU A 291 -29.07 -1.53 -5.68
CA GLU A 291 -27.93 -0.68 -6.13
C GLU A 291 -26.94 -0.37 -5.01
N GLN A 292 -27.42 -0.16 -3.79
CA GLN A 292 -26.55 0.15 -2.67
C GLN A 292 -25.72 -1.06 -2.23
N ASP A 293 -26.13 -2.30 -2.53
CA ASP A 293 -25.28 -3.49 -2.32
C ASP A 293 -24.14 -3.45 -3.32
N LEU A 294 -24.46 -3.25 -4.61
CA LEU A 294 -23.47 -3.15 -5.68
C LEU A 294 -22.46 -2.03 -5.41
N ARG A 295 -22.90 -0.86 -4.94
CA ARG A 295 -21.99 0.23 -4.54
C ARG A 295 -21.03 -0.16 -3.42
N ILE A 296 -21.49 -0.92 -2.43
CA ILE A 296 -20.61 -1.40 -1.34
C ILE A 296 -19.58 -2.38 -1.89
N LEU A 297 -19.97 -3.29 -2.79
CA LEU A 297 -19.04 -4.22 -3.44
C LEU A 297 -18.00 -3.48 -4.30
N SER A 298 -18.44 -2.51 -5.09
CA SER A 298 -17.56 -1.65 -5.89
C SER A 298 -16.58 -0.88 -5.01
N ASN A 299 -17.02 -0.31 -3.90
CA ASN A 299 -16.12 0.41 -2.98
C ASN A 299 -15.02 -0.51 -2.42
N VAL A 300 -15.34 -1.77 -2.10
CA VAL A 300 -14.34 -2.75 -1.63
C VAL A 300 -13.33 -3.08 -2.73
N GLU A 301 -13.81 -3.30 -3.96
CA GLU A 301 -12.97 -3.55 -5.13
C GLU A 301 -12.06 -2.36 -5.46
N GLU A 302 -12.59 -1.13 -5.45
CA GLU A 302 -11.84 0.10 -5.70
C GLU A 302 -10.76 0.36 -4.64
N THR A 303 -11.04 0.01 -3.38
CA THR A 303 -10.06 0.10 -2.29
C THR A 303 -9.01 -1.02 -2.38
N GLY A 304 -9.22 -2.02 -3.24
CA GLY A 304 -8.28 -3.11 -3.44
C GLY A 304 -8.25 -4.12 -2.31
N ARG A 305 -9.36 -4.33 -1.60
CA ARG A 305 -9.44 -5.29 -0.48
C ARG A 305 -10.00 -6.62 -0.95
N ALA A 306 -9.64 -7.69 -0.24
CA ALA A 306 -10.25 -8.99 -0.48
C ALA A 306 -11.74 -8.93 -0.14
N LEU A 307 -12.57 -9.66 -0.87
CA LEU A 307 -14.03 -9.60 -0.77
C LEU A 307 -14.62 -11.00 -0.63
N VAL A 308 -15.47 -11.16 0.38
CA VAL A 308 -16.35 -12.31 0.56
C VAL A 308 -17.79 -11.81 0.59
N VAL A 309 -18.67 -12.42 -0.19
CA VAL A 309 -20.10 -12.08 -0.23
C VAL A 309 -20.87 -13.06 0.63
N ALA A 310 -21.49 -12.57 1.70
CA ALA A 310 -22.30 -13.36 2.61
C ALA A 310 -23.80 -13.08 2.39
N PHE A 311 -24.51 -14.02 1.80
CA PHE A 311 -25.97 -13.97 1.64
C PHE A 311 -26.65 -14.41 2.94
N ASN A 312 -27.08 -13.43 3.73
CA ASN A 312 -27.68 -13.62 5.05
C ASN A 312 -29.21 -13.77 4.98
N LYS A 313 -29.82 -14.18 6.10
CA LYS A 313 -31.25 -14.51 6.21
C LYS A 313 -31.68 -15.63 5.27
N TRP A 314 -30.77 -16.58 5.01
CA TRP A 314 -31.06 -17.73 4.14
C TRP A 314 -32.24 -18.58 4.64
N ASP A 315 -32.52 -18.55 5.94
CA ASP A 315 -33.67 -19.19 6.58
C ASP A 315 -35.02 -18.64 6.11
N LEU A 316 -35.07 -17.42 5.58
CA LEU A 316 -36.27 -16.79 5.04
C LEU A 316 -36.45 -17.03 3.54
N THR A 317 -35.52 -17.75 2.89
CA THR A 317 -35.58 -17.99 1.43
C THR A 317 -36.30 -19.31 1.11
N ASP A 318 -37.32 -19.23 0.26
CA ASP A 318 -37.96 -20.38 -0.37
C ASP A 318 -37.30 -20.74 -1.72
N ASP A 319 -37.73 -21.82 -2.36
CA ASP A 319 -37.15 -22.29 -3.61
C ASP A 319 -37.37 -21.33 -4.77
N GLU A 320 -38.44 -20.54 -4.73
CA GLU A 320 -38.70 -19.51 -5.72
C GLU A 320 -37.73 -18.33 -5.57
N ARG A 321 -37.59 -17.76 -4.37
CA ARG A 321 -36.65 -16.67 -4.09
C ARG A 321 -35.22 -17.05 -4.45
N ARG A 322 -34.80 -18.28 -4.15
CA ARG A 322 -33.45 -18.78 -4.51
C ARG A 322 -33.19 -18.72 -6.02
N ARG A 323 -34.15 -19.15 -6.84
CA ARG A 323 -34.03 -19.07 -8.31
C ARG A 323 -34.01 -17.63 -8.83
N TYR A 324 -34.69 -16.69 -8.16
CA TYR A 324 -34.58 -15.27 -8.51
C TYR A 324 -33.22 -14.71 -8.12
N LEU A 325 -32.73 -15.05 -6.92
CA LEU A 325 -31.43 -14.61 -6.43
C LEU A 325 -30.29 -15.12 -7.32
N ASP A 326 -30.33 -16.37 -7.77
CA ASP A 326 -29.31 -16.91 -8.69
C ASP A 326 -29.26 -16.10 -10.00
N ARG A 327 -30.41 -15.72 -10.55
CA ARG A 327 -30.50 -14.85 -11.73
C ARG A 327 -30.02 -13.42 -11.48
N GLU A 328 -30.32 -12.86 -10.30
CA GLU A 328 -29.81 -11.55 -9.88
C GLU A 328 -28.28 -11.58 -9.77
N ILE A 329 -27.71 -12.65 -9.19
CA ILE A 329 -26.26 -12.83 -9.07
C ILE A 329 -25.59 -12.92 -10.45
N GLU A 330 -26.16 -13.69 -11.36
CA GLU A 330 -25.63 -13.85 -12.73
C GLU A 330 -25.69 -12.55 -13.54
N ARG A 331 -26.74 -11.75 -13.35
CA ARG A 331 -26.96 -10.51 -14.10
C ARG A 331 -26.23 -9.31 -13.50
N ASP A 332 -26.40 -9.09 -12.20
CA ASP A 332 -26.06 -7.83 -11.53
C ASP A 332 -24.70 -7.91 -10.81
N MET A 333 -24.26 -9.12 -10.42
CA MET A 333 -22.99 -9.34 -9.69
C MET A 333 -21.89 -9.97 -10.57
N VAL A 334 -22.01 -9.87 -11.90
CA VAL A 334 -21.04 -10.44 -12.86
C VAL A 334 -19.60 -9.94 -12.63
N GLY A 335 -19.44 -8.68 -12.22
CA GLY A 335 -18.15 -8.06 -11.91
C GLY A 335 -17.47 -8.62 -10.65
N PHE A 336 -18.23 -9.30 -9.78
CA PHE A 336 -17.76 -9.84 -8.50
C PHE A 336 -17.78 -11.38 -8.48
N THR A 337 -17.74 -12.02 -9.65
CA THR A 337 -17.72 -13.49 -9.78
C THR A 337 -16.49 -14.13 -9.15
N TRP A 338 -15.41 -13.36 -9.00
CA TRP A 338 -14.18 -13.76 -8.31
C TRP A 338 -14.31 -13.82 -6.78
N ALA A 339 -15.34 -13.20 -6.19
CA ALA A 339 -15.53 -13.19 -4.75
C ALA A 339 -16.26 -14.47 -4.27
N PRO A 340 -15.74 -15.20 -3.26
CA PRO A 340 -16.43 -16.32 -2.65
C PRO A 340 -17.80 -15.92 -2.11
N LYS A 341 -18.80 -16.77 -2.36
CA LYS A 341 -20.19 -16.54 -1.95
C LYS A 341 -20.57 -17.57 -0.89
N VAL A 342 -21.07 -17.12 0.25
CA VAL A 342 -21.46 -17.98 1.37
C VAL A 342 -22.90 -17.67 1.78
N ASN A 343 -23.75 -18.70 1.81
CA ASN A 343 -25.14 -18.59 2.24
C ASN A 343 -25.24 -18.88 3.73
N ILE A 344 -25.68 -17.90 4.51
CA ILE A 344 -25.67 -17.94 5.98
C ILE A 344 -27.01 -17.52 6.57
N SER A 345 -27.22 -17.88 7.83
CA SER A 345 -28.27 -17.29 8.65
C SER A 345 -27.66 -16.88 9.99
N ALA A 346 -27.44 -15.58 10.16
CA ALA A 346 -26.89 -15.03 11.40
C ALA A 346 -27.80 -15.29 12.61
N LEU A 347 -29.12 -15.40 12.39
CA LEU A 347 -30.09 -15.68 13.45
C LEU A 347 -29.99 -17.11 13.96
N THR A 348 -29.95 -18.09 13.05
CA THR A 348 -29.90 -19.51 13.40
C THR A 348 -28.48 -20.02 13.66
N GLY A 349 -27.47 -19.33 13.13
CA GLY A 349 -26.07 -19.78 13.11
C GLY A 349 -25.72 -20.69 11.94
N ARG A 350 -26.65 -20.96 11.03
CA ARG A 350 -26.41 -21.86 9.89
C ARG A 350 -25.27 -21.32 9.01
N ASN A 351 -24.27 -22.19 8.76
CA ASN A 351 -23.11 -21.95 7.88
C ASN A 351 -22.22 -20.74 8.26
N VAL A 352 -22.33 -20.21 9.47
CA VAL A 352 -21.51 -19.06 9.90
C VAL A 352 -20.03 -19.45 9.99
N ASP A 353 -19.74 -20.69 10.37
CA ASP A 353 -18.43 -21.33 10.35
C ASP A 353 -17.76 -21.30 8.96
N LYS A 354 -18.55 -21.45 7.88
CA LYS A 354 -18.03 -21.46 6.50
C LYS A 354 -17.48 -20.11 6.05
N ILE A 355 -17.83 -19.03 6.74
CA ILE A 355 -17.28 -17.70 6.47
C ILE A 355 -15.77 -17.70 6.73
N SER A 356 -15.30 -18.40 7.76
CA SER A 356 -13.87 -18.52 8.08
C SER A 356 -13.08 -19.07 6.90
N LYS A 357 -13.51 -20.20 6.34
CA LYS A 357 -12.88 -20.78 5.14
C LYS A 357 -12.87 -19.82 3.95
N ALA A 358 -13.96 -19.10 3.72
CA ALA A 358 -14.05 -18.14 2.63
C ALA A 358 -13.16 -16.91 2.85
N ILE A 359 -12.97 -16.46 4.10
CA ILE A 359 -12.04 -15.39 4.46
C ILE A 359 -10.60 -15.82 4.17
N GLU A 360 -10.20 -17.03 4.57
CA GLU A 360 -8.85 -17.53 4.30
C GLU A 360 -8.61 -17.68 2.79
N GLU A 361 -9.55 -18.27 2.05
CA GLU A 361 -9.44 -18.40 0.59
C GLU A 361 -9.28 -17.02 -0.09
N ALA A 362 -10.04 -16.03 0.36
CA ALA A 362 -9.95 -14.66 -0.14
C ALA A 362 -8.63 -13.98 0.23
N ALA A 363 -8.14 -14.20 1.45
CA ALA A 363 -6.86 -13.66 1.93
C ALA A 363 -5.68 -14.27 1.16
N GLU A 364 -5.66 -15.59 0.97
CA GLU A 364 -4.64 -16.29 0.19
C GLU A 364 -4.60 -15.78 -1.27
N GLY A 365 -5.78 -15.63 -1.89
CA GLY A 365 -5.90 -15.04 -3.21
C GLY A 365 -5.40 -13.59 -3.26
N TRP A 366 -5.66 -12.81 -2.22
CA TRP A 366 -5.24 -11.41 -2.11
C TRP A 366 -3.75 -11.25 -1.82
N GLU A 367 -3.07 -12.24 -1.27
CA GLU A 367 -1.62 -12.20 -0.99
C GLU A 367 -0.77 -12.86 -2.08
N THR A 368 -1.42 -13.48 -3.06
CA THR A 368 -0.77 -14.28 -4.10
C THR A 368 0.28 -13.46 -4.87
N ARG A 369 1.54 -13.92 -4.83
CA ARG A 369 2.66 -13.36 -5.59
C ARG A 369 3.14 -14.32 -6.67
N ILE A 370 3.30 -13.78 -7.88
CA ILE A 370 3.83 -14.49 -9.05
C ILE A 370 5.19 -13.90 -9.39
N SER A 371 6.20 -14.75 -9.54
CA SER A 371 7.52 -14.30 -9.99
C SER A 371 7.44 -13.74 -11.41
N THR A 372 8.26 -12.72 -11.70
CA THR A 372 8.32 -12.08 -13.04
C THR A 372 8.60 -13.10 -14.14
N GLY A 373 9.46 -14.09 -13.90
CA GLY A 373 9.72 -15.17 -14.85
C GLY A 373 8.47 -16.00 -15.18
N LYS A 374 7.72 -16.44 -14.15
CA LYS A 374 6.49 -17.24 -14.33
C LYS A 374 5.41 -16.44 -15.04
N LEU A 375 5.25 -15.16 -14.69
CA LEU A 375 4.30 -14.24 -15.33
C LEU A 375 4.62 -14.02 -16.82
N ASN A 376 5.88 -13.75 -17.17
CA ASN A 376 6.26 -13.50 -18.57
C ASN A 376 6.16 -14.77 -19.43
N ALA A 377 6.49 -15.93 -18.88
CA ALA A 377 6.26 -17.21 -19.56
C ALA A 377 4.77 -17.42 -19.86
N PHE A 378 3.90 -17.15 -18.88
CA PHE A 378 2.45 -17.21 -19.04
C PHE A 378 1.93 -16.22 -20.11
N LEU A 379 2.35 -14.96 -20.04
CA LEU A 379 1.95 -13.92 -21.01
C LEU A 379 2.39 -14.29 -22.44
N GLY A 380 3.58 -14.87 -22.59
CA GLY A 380 4.09 -15.37 -23.88
C GLY A 380 3.20 -16.49 -24.45
N ARG A 381 2.83 -17.49 -23.64
CA ARG A 381 1.94 -18.59 -24.08
C ARG A 381 0.56 -18.09 -24.52
N ILE A 382 0.01 -17.12 -23.79
CA ILE A 382 -1.31 -16.57 -24.10
C ILE A 382 -1.27 -15.70 -25.36
N ALA A 383 -0.27 -14.85 -25.49
CA ALA A 383 -0.10 -14.02 -26.68
C ALA A 383 0.10 -14.88 -27.95
N ALA A 384 0.72 -16.05 -27.83
CA ALA A 384 0.87 -17.00 -28.93
C ALA A 384 -0.43 -17.73 -29.30
N SER A 385 -1.21 -18.18 -28.30
CA SER A 385 -2.46 -18.92 -28.54
C SER A 385 -3.64 -18.03 -28.92
N HIS A 386 -3.71 -16.83 -28.35
CA HIS A 386 -4.77 -15.84 -28.58
C HIS A 386 -4.12 -14.46 -28.79
N PRO A 387 -3.60 -14.17 -30.00
CA PRO A 387 -2.98 -12.89 -30.29
C PRO A 387 -3.99 -11.73 -30.21
N HIS A 388 -3.51 -10.54 -29.83
CA HIS A 388 -4.36 -9.34 -29.83
C HIS A 388 -4.89 -9.05 -31.24
N PRO A 389 -6.17 -8.66 -31.42
CA PRO A 389 -6.71 -8.30 -32.74
C PRO A 389 -5.93 -7.14 -33.38
N VAL A 390 -5.76 -7.16 -34.70
CA VAL A 390 -5.07 -6.07 -35.41
C VAL A 390 -6.02 -4.88 -35.56
N ARG A 391 -5.63 -3.71 -35.05
CA ARG A 391 -6.34 -2.45 -35.29
C ARG A 391 -5.37 -1.41 -35.86
N SER A 392 -5.83 -0.63 -36.84
CA SER A 392 -5.03 0.41 -37.52
C SER A 392 -3.71 -0.11 -38.12
N GLY A 393 -3.71 -1.35 -38.63
CA GLY A 393 -2.59 -1.96 -39.35
C GLY A 393 -1.41 -2.42 -38.47
N LYS A 394 -1.51 -2.31 -37.13
CA LYS A 394 -0.46 -2.81 -36.22
C LYS A 394 -1.06 -3.65 -35.10
N GLN A 395 -0.35 -4.70 -34.75
CA GLN A 395 -0.70 -5.57 -33.64
C GLN A 395 0.07 -5.14 -32.39
N PRO A 396 -0.59 -4.60 -31.36
CA PRO A 396 0.08 -4.34 -30.09
C PRO A 396 0.47 -5.68 -29.45
N ARG A 397 1.65 -5.72 -28.84
CA ARG A 397 2.21 -6.90 -28.19
C ARG A 397 2.57 -6.57 -26.76
N VAL A 398 2.34 -7.51 -25.86
CA VAL A 398 2.89 -7.48 -24.51
C VAL A 398 4.38 -7.81 -24.63
N LEU A 399 5.23 -6.89 -24.22
CA LEU A 399 6.68 -7.03 -24.26
C LEU A 399 7.20 -7.64 -22.96
N PHE A 400 6.64 -7.19 -21.84
CA PHE A 400 7.04 -7.58 -20.51
C PHE A 400 5.88 -7.31 -19.53
N GLY A 401 5.76 -8.13 -18.50
CA GLY A 401 4.84 -7.91 -17.40
C GLY A 401 5.53 -8.13 -16.05
N THR A 402 5.14 -7.35 -15.06
CA THR A 402 5.55 -7.56 -13.66
C THR A 402 4.35 -7.41 -12.73
N GLN A 403 4.38 -8.08 -11.58
CA GLN A 403 3.48 -7.82 -10.48
C GLN A 403 4.13 -6.76 -9.58
N ALA A 404 3.61 -5.54 -9.60
CA ALA A 404 4.15 -4.39 -8.86
C ALA A 404 3.70 -4.35 -7.40
N GLN A 405 2.56 -4.95 -7.09
CA GLN A 405 1.98 -5.04 -5.75
C GLN A 405 1.24 -6.37 -5.63
N ASN A 406 1.25 -6.97 -4.43
CA ASN A 406 0.52 -8.21 -4.16
C ASN A 406 -0.80 -7.97 -3.42
N CYS A 407 -0.92 -6.95 -2.57
CA CYS A 407 -2.12 -6.71 -1.76
C CYS A 407 -2.77 -5.35 -2.07
N PRO A 408 -3.63 -5.22 -3.11
CA PRO A 408 -4.09 -6.27 -4.02
C PRO A 408 -3.10 -6.59 -5.17
N PRO A 409 -3.29 -7.71 -5.89
CA PRO A 409 -2.46 -8.09 -7.02
C PRO A 409 -2.56 -7.07 -8.15
N LYS A 410 -1.50 -6.29 -8.33
CA LYS A 410 -1.37 -5.27 -9.38
C LYS A 410 -0.33 -5.67 -10.39
N PHE A 411 -0.77 -5.91 -11.62
CA PHE A 411 0.08 -6.24 -12.76
C PHE A 411 0.32 -5.00 -13.61
N VAL A 412 1.56 -4.76 -13.99
CA VAL A 412 1.94 -3.70 -14.95
C VAL A 412 2.43 -4.39 -16.22
N LEU A 413 1.70 -4.18 -17.32
CA LEU A 413 2.02 -4.73 -18.63
C LEU A 413 2.66 -3.63 -19.49
N PHE A 414 3.90 -3.85 -19.92
CA PHE A 414 4.60 -3.00 -20.87
C PHE A 414 4.31 -3.49 -22.27
N THR A 415 3.75 -2.63 -23.10
CA THR A 415 3.24 -3.02 -24.42
C THR A 415 3.82 -2.16 -25.53
N SER A 416 3.92 -2.71 -26.74
CA SER A 416 4.37 -1.97 -27.92
C SER A 416 3.35 -0.94 -28.43
N GLY A 417 2.11 -1.00 -27.95
CA GLY A 417 1.02 -0.10 -28.26
C GLY A 417 -0.15 -0.33 -27.31
N THR A 418 -1.21 0.46 -27.45
CA THR A 418 -2.42 0.35 -26.61
C THR A 418 -3.08 -1.02 -26.79
N LEU A 419 -3.44 -1.68 -25.70
CA LEU A 419 -4.27 -2.88 -25.73
C LEU A 419 -5.75 -2.50 -25.65
N ASP A 420 -6.59 -3.22 -26.37
CA ASP A 420 -8.05 -3.11 -26.26
C ASP A 420 -8.51 -3.59 -24.88
N ALA A 421 -9.50 -2.91 -24.30
CA ALA A 421 -10.07 -3.29 -23.00
C ALA A 421 -10.59 -4.75 -22.97
N GLY A 422 -11.10 -5.25 -24.09
CA GLY A 422 -11.51 -6.66 -24.22
C GLY A 422 -10.34 -7.64 -24.10
N TYR A 423 -9.16 -7.27 -24.60
CA TYR A 423 -7.96 -8.09 -24.46
C TYR A 423 -7.38 -8.03 -23.06
N VAL A 424 -7.44 -6.87 -22.40
CA VAL A 424 -7.05 -6.74 -20.98
C VAL A 424 -7.93 -7.63 -20.10
N ARG A 425 -9.26 -7.62 -20.29
CA ARG A 425 -10.19 -8.54 -19.60
C ARG A 425 -9.91 -10.00 -19.89
N PHE A 426 -9.48 -10.32 -21.11
CA PHE A 426 -9.06 -11.67 -21.46
C PHE A 426 -7.81 -12.10 -20.68
N ILE A 427 -6.79 -11.23 -20.59
CA ILE A 427 -5.58 -11.50 -19.79
C ILE A 427 -5.96 -11.68 -18.32
N GLU A 428 -6.81 -10.81 -17.77
CA GLU A 428 -7.29 -10.92 -16.40
C GLU A 428 -7.98 -12.27 -16.14
N ARG A 429 -8.92 -12.66 -17.00
CA ARG A 429 -9.59 -13.95 -16.88
C ARG A 429 -8.61 -15.12 -16.91
N ARG A 430 -7.62 -15.08 -17.81
CA ARG A 430 -6.59 -16.12 -17.87
C ARG A 430 -5.66 -16.12 -16.65
N LEU A 431 -5.37 -14.96 -16.08
CA LEU A 431 -4.59 -14.87 -14.83
C LEU A 431 -5.34 -15.58 -13.70
N ARG A 432 -6.65 -15.36 -13.61
CA ARG A 432 -7.51 -16.04 -12.64
C ARG A 432 -7.55 -17.56 -12.85
N GLU A 433 -7.69 -18.00 -14.09
CA GLU A 433 -7.72 -19.44 -14.43
C GLU A 433 -6.41 -20.17 -14.10
N GLU A 434 -5.25 -19.56 -14.34
CA GLU A 434 -3.94 -20.21 -14.13
C GLU A 434 -3.43 -20.09 -12.68
N PHE A 435 -3.64 -18.94 -12.04
CA PHE A 435 -2.99 -18.60 -10.77
C PHE A 435 -3.97 -18.41 -9.60
N GLY A 436 -5.29 -18.46 -9.82
CA GLY A 436 -6.28 -18.32 -8.76
C GLY A 436 -6.73 -16.88 -8.55
N PHE A 437 -6.46 -16.28 -7.40
CA PHE A 437 -7.02 -14.99 -6.95
C PHE A 437 -8.51 -15.04 -6.57
N SER A 438 -8.97 -16.18 -6.05
CA SER A 438 -10.29 -16.25 -5.42
C SER A 438 -10.36 -15.22 -4.29
N GLY A 439 -11.42 -14.42 -4.26
CA GLY A 439 -11.65 -13.38 -3.27
C GLY A 439 -10.77 -12.14 -3.38
N SER A 440 -9.93 -12.03 -4.42
CA SER A 440 -9.13 -10.82 -4.66
C SER A 440 -9.52 -10.09 -5.94
N PRO A 441 -9.62 -8.74 -5.90
CA PRO A 441 -9.59 -7.94 -7.11
C PRO A 441 -8.21 -8.05 -7.76
N ILE A 442 -8.14 -7.93 -9.09
CA ILE A 442 -6.90 -7.86 -9.85
C ILE A 442 -6.87 -6.54 -10.60
N HIS A 443 -5.79 -5.79 -10.45
CA HIS A 443 -5.60 -4.56 -11.21
C HIS A 443 -4.54 -4.76 -12.29
N ILE A 444 -4.88 -4.45 -13.54
CA ILE A 444 -3.95 -4.50 -14.67
C ILE A 444 -3.76 -3.09 -15.21
N ASP A 445 -2.56 -2.54 -15.03
CA ASP A 445 -2.13 -1.29 -15.64
C ASP A 445 -1.36 -1.58 -16.93
N VAL A 446 -1.67 -0.84 -18.00
CA VAL A 446 -1.06 -1.03 -19.32
C VAL A 446 -0.24 0.21 -19.67
N ARG A 447 1.08 0.04 -19.71
CA ARG A 447 2.03 1.08 -20.11
C ARG A 447 2.47 0.85 -21.55
N ALA A 448 1.82 1.56 -22.46
CA ALA A 448 2.23 1.57 -23.86
C ALA A 448 3.51 2.40 -24.03
N ARG A 449 4.48 1.86 -24.78
CA ARG A 449 5.69 2.61 -25.13
C ARG A 449 5.31 3.78 -26.03
N GLU A 450 5.49 5.00 -25.53
CA GLU A 450 5.40 6.18 -26.39
C GLU A 450 6.50 6.12 -27.45
N LYS A 451 6.13 6.37 -28.71
CA LYS A 451 7.14 6.60 -29.73
C LYS A 451 7.86 7.89 -29.35
N HIS A 452 9.14 7.79 -29.01
CA HIS A 452 10.06 8.91 -29.15
C HIS A 452 9.91 9.46 -30.59
N LYS A 453 9.24 10.60 -30.73
CA LYS A 453 9.39 11.47 -31.90
C LYS A 453 10.75 12.14 -31.75
N ASP A 454 11.83 11.38 -31.94
CA ASP A 454 13.15 11.99 -32.02
C ASP A 454 13.54 12.26 -33.47
N ARG A 455 13.77 13.56 -33.69
CA ARG A 455 14.88 14.12 -34.46
C ARG A 455 14.95 13.75 -35.94
N LYS A 456 14.37 14.63 -36.77
CA LYS A 456 15.02 15.03 -38.01
C LYS A 456 15.72 16.35 -37.79
#